data_AF-A0A2V9T966-F1
#
_entry.id   AF-A0A2V9T966-F1
#
_cell.length_a   1.000
_cell.length_b   1.000
_cell.length_c   1.000
_cell.angle_alpha   90.00
_cell.angle_beta   90.00
_cell.angle_gamma   90.00
#
_symmetry.space_group_name_H-M   'P 1'
#
loop_
_entity.id
_entity.type
_entity.pdbx_description
1 polymer ?
#
loop_
_entity_poly.entity_id
_entity_poly.type
_entity_poly.pdbx_seq_one_letter_code
_entity_poly.pdbx_strand_id
1 'polypeptide(L)'
;MNAMALGFYEEKRNGHRIIGHGGDTQYFHSDLHLIPDANLGFFISYNSAGKGEIGAREAVWHKFLDRYFPYKAPAGSQVSTAAQDAQSLAGHYIVSRRSETTILKVLGVADQSKLSVNDDGTISVGDFKDLNGEPKKFREIGSLMFRDVNGQDRIGFKRDSSGNPIAVIDYPFMVFQKAHWYENSAFHLPLIIGSLVILLLAVLLWPIAALIRWHYGQKLNLAPEQRHLRLLVRIVSLLDLLFFAGFAIFFTLAFKDIGLLSPRYNIWLRLIQLIGGVGVLGTVVAIWNAFRSWRQSDRWLWSRIGDTLIGMAAIGVVWFVFTWNMLHWSLRY
;
A
#
# COMPACT_ATOMS: atom_id res chain seq x y z
N MET A 1 -21.88 14.58 -2.98
CA MET A 1 -20.54 14.59 -2.36
C MET A 1 -20.06 16.02 -2.25
N ASN A 2 -19.15 16.28 -1.32
CA ASN A 2 -18.60 17.62 -1.13
C ASN A 2 -17.44 17.90 -2.09
N ALA A 3 -16.94 19.13 -2.09
CA ALA A 3 -15.89 19.60 -3.00
C ALA A 3 -14.86 20.50 -2.29
N MET A 4 -13.73 20.73 -2.96
CA MET A 4 -12.74 21.71 -2.53
C MET A 4 -13.24 23.12 -2.85
N ALA A 5 -13.15 24.02 -1.87
CA ALA A 5 -13.24 25.47 -2.06
C ALA A 5 -11.83 26.08 -2.22
N LEU A 6 -11.68 27.39 -2.01
CA LEU A 6 -10.38 28.08 -2.04
C LEU A 6 -9.58 27.81 -0.76
N GLY A 7 -8.92 26.65 -0.69
CA GLY A 7 -8.11 26.24 0.47
C GLY A 7 -8.92 25.74 1.68
N PHE A 8 -10.20 25.44 1.47
CA PHE A 8 -11.10 24.85 2.48
C PHE A 8 -11.85 23.66 1.89
N TYR A 9 -12.26 22.74 2.75
CA TYR A 9 -13.18 21.67 2.44
C TYR A 9 -14.60 22.21 2.56
N GLU A 10 -15.44 21.96 1.55
CA GLU A 10 -16.87 21.93 1.81
C GLU A 10 -17.19 20.63 2.55
N GLU A 11 -18.04 20.73 3.56
CA GLU A 11 -18.53 19.62 4.37
C GLU A 11 -20.05 19.76 4.53
N LYS A 12 -20.75 18.65 4.72
CA LYS A 12 -22.19 18.65 4.99
C LYS A 12 -22.51 17.62 6.05
N ARG A 13 -23.05 18.07 7.18
CA ARG A 13 -23.42 17.21 8.30
C ARG A 13 -24.51 17.85 9.13
N ASN A 14 -25.40 17.04 9.69
CA ASN A 14 -26.52 17.48 10.54
C ASN A 14 -27.40 18.57 9.90
N GLY A 15 -27.56 18.53 8.57
CA GLY A 15 -28.35 19.52 7.81
C GLY A 15 -27.62 20.84 7.51
N HIS A 16 -26.42 21.04 8.04
CA HIS A 16 -25.64 22.25 7.85
C HIS A 16 -24.60 22.10 6.75
N ARG A 17 -24.32 23.23 6.07
CA ARG A 17 -23.13 23.39 5.22
C ARG A 17 -22.00 23.89 6.11
N ILE A 18 -20.90 23.15 6.09
CA ILE A 18 -19.71 23.42 6.89
C ILE A 18 -18.56 23.79 5.94
N ILE A 19 -17.77 24.78 6.33
CA ILE A 19 -16.51 25.13 5.66
C ILE A 19 -15.39 24.80 6.64
N GLY A 20 -14.56 23.83 6.29
CA GLY A 20 -13.57 23.30 7.22
C GLY A 20 -12.19 23.14 6.61
N HIS A 21 -11.21 22.83 7.46
CA HIS A 21 -9.92 22.33 7.01
C HIS A 21 -9.23 21.61 8.17
N GLY A 22 -8.60 20.49 7.85
CA GLY A 22 -7.77 19.73 8.80
C GLY A 22 -6.29 20.13 8.71
N GLY A 23 -5.56 19.98 9.79
CA GLY A 23 -4.12 20.17 9.85
C GLY A 23 -3.47 18.97 10.51
N ASP A 24 -2.52 18.33 9.83
CA ASP A 24 -1.83 17.16 10.37
C ASP A 24 -0.32 17.30 10.17
N THR A 25 0.40 17.12 11.27
CA THR A 25 1.84 16.87 11.30
C THR A 25 2.07 15.57 12.07
N GLN A 26 3.33 15.15 12.27
CA GLN A 26 3.63 14.00 13.12
C GLN A 26 3.19 14.20 14.58
N TYR A 27 3.15 15.45 15.05
CA TYR A 27 2.92 15.77 16.46
C TYR A 27 1.64 16.54 16.70
N PHE A 28 1.20 17.36 15.76
CA PHE A 28 0.02 18.21 15.91
C PHE A 28 -1.08 17.83 14.93
N HIS A 29 -2.30 17.79 15.45
CA HIS A 29 -3.50 17.48 14.71
C HIS A 29 -4.56 18.51 15.06
N SER A 30 -5.10 19.18 14.05
CA SER A 30 -6.07 20.26 14.20
C SER A 30 -7.23 20.12 13.24
N ASP A 31 -8.40 20.61 13.64
CA ASP A 31 -9.54 20.81 12.75
C ASP A 31 -10.15 22.17 12.99
N LEU A 32 -10.52 22.83 11.90
CA LEU A 32 -11.33 24.02 11.85
C LEU A 32 -12.64 23.67 11.14
N HIS A 33 -13.78 24.02 11.73
CA HIS A 33 -15.09 23.92 11.09
C HIS A 33 -15.89 25.21 11.32
N LEU A 34 -16.42 25.77 10.24
CA LEU A 34 -17.25 26.98 10.26
C LEU A 34 -18.64 26.61 9.75
N ILE A 35 -19.68 27.02 10.49
CA ILE A 35 -21.10 26.86 10.13
C ILE A 35 -21.67 28.27 9.89
N PRO A 36 -21.65 28.79 8.65
CA PRO A 36 -21.99 30.19 8.39
C PRO A 36 -23.44 30.54 8.73
N ASP A 37 -24.39 29.64 8.46
CA ASP A 37 -25.82 29.84 8.74
C ASP A 37 -26.15 29.85 10.24
N ALA A 38 -25.30 29.24 11.07
CA ALA A 38 -25.41 29.25 12.53
C ALA A 38 -24.50 30.28 13.20
N ASN A 39 -23.72 31.07 12.45
CA ASN A 39 -22.68 31.96 12.98
C ASN A 39 -21.74 31.27 13.99
N LEU A 40 -21.36 30.03 13.71
CA LEU A 40 -20.57 29.19 14.62
C LEU A 40 -19.22 28.83 14.02
N GLY A 41 -18.16 28.96 14.83
CA GLY A 41 -16.84 28.43 14.54
C GLY A 41 -16.44 27.41 15.60
N PHE A 42 -15.83 26.31 15.17
CA PHE A 42 -15.26 25.29 16.02
C PHE A 42 -13.79 25.08 15.61
N PHE A 43 -12.90 25.07 16.59
CA PHE A 43 -11.50 24.77 16.38
C PHE A 43 -11.00 23.86 17.49
N ILE A 44 -10.29 22.80 17.11
CA ILE A 44 -9.62 21.89 18.03
C ILE A 44 -8.20 21.67 17.56
N SER A 45 -7.26 21.59 18.51
CA SER A 45 -5.86 21.24 18.24
C SER A 45 -5.28 20.48 19.42
N TYR A 46 -4.51 19.45 19.13
CA TYR A 46 -3.79 18.67 20.13
C TYR A 46 -2.45 18.15 19.60
N ASN A 47 -1.57 17.76 20.52
CA ASN A 47 -0.17 17.46 20.28
C ASN A 47 0.18 15.95 20.33
N SER A 48 -0.80 15.07 20.07
CA SER A 48 -0.60 13.63 19.98
C SER A 48 -1.74 12.93 19.23
N ALA A 49 -1.43 11.94 18.38
CA ALA A 49 -2.43 11.08 17.75
C ALA A 49 -3.18 10.16 18.73
N GLY A 50 -2.83 10.17 20.02
CA GLY A 50 -3.36 9.24 21.01
C GLY A 50 -2.97 7.81 20.67
N LYS A 51 -3.90 6.86 20.81
CA LYS A 51 -3.69 5.45 20.42
C LYS A 51 -3.81 5.21 18.90
N GLY A 52 -4.29 6.20 18.13
CA GLY A 52 -4.49 6.07 16.68
C GLY A 52 -5.61 5.12 16.25
N GLU A 53 -6.42 4.61 17.19
CA GLU A 53 -7.49 3.64 16.91
C GLU A 53 -8.78 4.31 16.40
N ILE A 54 -8.97 5.60 16.68
CA ILE A 54 -10.15 6.39 16.30
C ILE A 54 -9.76 7.80 15.84
N GLY A 55 -10.57 8.40 14.98
CA GLY A 55 -10.49 9.83 14.63
C GLY A 55 -11.00 10.70 15.79
N ALA A 56 -10.13 11.07 16.73
CA ALA A 56 -10.56 11.77 17.95
C ALA A 56 -11.19 13.15 17.69
N ARG A 57 -10.63 13.96 16.76
CA ARG A 57 -11.22 15.25 16.37
C ARG A 57 -12.60 15.08 15.75
N GLU A 58 -12.70 14.15 14.80
CA GLU A 58 -13.96 13.78 14.15
C GLU A 58 -15.01 13.34 15.18
N ALA A 59 -14.63 12.51 16.16
CA ALA A 59 -15.52 12.06 17.22
C ALA A 59 -16.08 13.22 18.05
N VAL A 60 -15.22 14.15 18.48
CA VAL A 60 -15.65 15.34 19.24
C VAL A 60 -16.57 16.22 18.39
N TRP A 61 -16.19 16.46 17.14
CA TRP A 61 -16.98 17.28 16.22
C TRP A 61 -18.37 16.68 15.95
N HIS A 62 -18.44 15.38 15.68
CA HIS A 62 -19.69 14.68 15.43
C HIS A 62 -20.58 14.69 16.68
N LYS A 63 -20.03 14.43 17.87
CA LYS A 63 -20.80 14.50 19.13
C LYS A 63 -21.29 15.91 19.45
N PHE A 64 -20.48 16.93 19.14
CA PHE A 64 -20.89 18.32 19.27
C PHE A 64 -22.11 18.61 18.37
N LEU A 65 -22.02 18.27 17.08
CA LEU A 65 -23.14 18.45 16.14
C LEU A 65 -24.38 17.67 16.56
N ASP A 66 -24.26 16.41 16.97
CA ASP A 66 -25.40 15.59 17.39
C ASP A 66 -26.10 16.15 18.64
N ARG A 67 -25.34 16.78 19.55
CA ARG A 67 -25.84 17.36 20.80
C ARG A 67 -26.58 18.68 20.59
N TYR A 68 -26.09 19.54 19.70
CA TYR A 68 -26.58 20.92 19.53
C TYR A 68 -27.43 21.12 18.26
N PHE A 69 -27.21 20.29 17.24
CA PHE A 69 -27.95 20.28 15.97
C PHE A 69 -28.45 18.86 15.69
N PRO A 70 -29.37 18.31 16.51
CA PRO A 70 -29.86 16.96 16.32
C PRO A 70 -30.52 16.82 14.95
N TYR A 71 -30.11 15.78 14.21
CA TYR A 71 -30.52 15.60 12.82
C TYR A 71 -30.91 14.16 12.56
N LYS A 72 -32.02 13.98 11.84
CA LYS A 72 -32.46 12.68 11.33
C LYS A 72 -32.21 12.64 9.82
N ALA A 73 -31.24 11.83 9.41
CA ALA A 73 -30.94 11.67 8.00
C ALA A 73 -32.17 11.10 7.24
N PRO A 74 -32.51 11.63 6.06
CA PRO A 74 -33.57 11.08 5.23
C PRO A 74 -33.36 9.60 4.92
N ALA A 75 -34.45 8.84 4.80
CA ALA A 75 -34.36 7.47 4.34
C ALA A 75 -33.75 7.43 2.92
N GLY A 76 -32.88 6.45 2.69
CA GLY A 76 -32.38 6.18 1.34
C GLY A 76 -33.46 5.56 0.47
N SER A 77 -33.29 5.64 -0.85
CA SER A 77 -34.10 4.87 -1.78
C SER A 77 -33.62 3.42 -1.85
N GLN A 78 -34.54 2.48 -1.99
CA GLN A 78 -34.17 1.09 -2.28
C GLN A 78 -33.62 1.01 -3.71
N VAL A 79 -32.41 0.46 -3.85
CA VAL A 79 -31.75 0.26 -5.14
C VAL A 79 -31.86 -1.22 -5.51
N SER A 80 -32.53 -1.52 -6.62
CA SER A 80 -32.75 -2.90 -7.09
C SER A 80 -31.44 -3.59 -7.52
N THR A 81 -30.43 -2.82 -7.93
CA THR A 81 -29.12 -3.30 -8.38
C THR A 81 -28.08 -3.40 -7.25
N ALA A 82 -28.46 -3.14 -5.99
CA ALA A 82 -27.48 -2.90 -4.93
C ALA A 82 -26.45 -4.02 -4.72
N ALA A 83 -26.89 -5.28 -4.80
CA ALA A 83 -25.99 -6.43 -4.69
C ALA A 83 -24.99 -6.51 -5.86
N GLN A 84 -25.43 -6.19 -7.08
CA GLN A 84 -24.58 -6.16 -8.27
C GLN A 84 -23.59 -4.99 -8.22
N ASP A 85 -24.05 -3.82 -7.78
CA ASP A 85 -23.24 -2.63 -7.60
C ASP A 85 -22.14 -2.90 -6.56
N ALA A 86 -22.49 -3.38 -5.37
CA ALA A 86 -21.54 -3.76 -4.32
C ALA A 86 -20.48 -4.75 -4.82
N GLN A 87 -20.89 -5.80 -5.54
CA GLN A 87 -19.96 -6.79 -6.09
C GLN A 87 -19.02 -6.20 -7.15
N SER A 88 -19.53 -5.32 -8.02
CA SER A 88 -18.73 -4.66 -9.05
C SER A 88 -17.68 -3.70 -8.46
N LEU A 89 -17.96 -3.15 -7.28
CA LEU A 89 -17.12 -2.19 -6.58
C LEU A 89 -16.07 -2.87 -5.69
N ALA A 90 -16.28 -4.11 -5.26
CA ALA A 90 -15.33 -4.87 -4.43
C ALA A 90 -13.90 -4.87 -4.99
N GLY A 91 -12.90 -4.70 -4.11
CA GLY A 91 -11.49 -4.68 -4.50
C GLY A 91 -10.63 -3.78 -3.63
N HIS A 92 -9.39 -3.58 -4.08
CA HIS A 92 -8.42 -2.69 -3.43
C HIS A 92 -8.43 -1.35 -4.13
N TYR A 93 -8.31 -0.27 -3.35
CA TYR A 93 -8.29 1.09 -3.85
C TYR A 93 -7.06 1.83 -3.34
N ILE A 94 -6.49 2.67 -4.21
CA ILE A 94 -5.31 3.48 -3.94
C ILE A 94 -5.77 4.93 -3.76
N VAL A 95 -5.40 5.56 -2.65
CA VAL A 95 -5.71 6.96 -2.37
C VAL A 95 -5.00 7.89 -3.36
N SER A 96 -5.69 8.89 -3.91
CA SER A 96 -5.12 9.84 -4.88
C SER A 96 -4.10 10.80 -4.25
N ARG A 97 -4.21 11.02 -2.95
CA ARG A 97 -3.27 11.82 -2.16
C ARG A 97 -2.05 10.96 -1.81
N ARG A 98 -1.18 10.77 -2.79
CA ARG A 98 0.04 9.96 -2.68
C ARG A 98 1.16 10.53 -3.56
N SER A 99 2.37 10.03 -3.34
CA SER A 99 3.46 10.19 -4.30
C SER A 99 3.33 9.19 -5.43
N GLU A 100 3.12 9.66 -6.67
CA GLU A 100 2.93 8.76 -7.83
C GLU A 100 4.23 8.50 -8.61
N THR A 101 5.08 9.52 -8.77
CA THR A 101 6.25 9.43 -9.66
C THR A 101 7.57 9.30 -8.93
N THR A 102 7.57 9.31 -7.60
CA THR A 102 8.78 9.31 -6.77
C THR A 102 9.02 7.96 -6.12
N ILE A 103 10.18 7.83 -5.47
CA ILE A 103 10.55 6.68 -4.65
C ILE A 103 9.54 6.37 -3.53
N LEU A 104 8.75 7.36 -3.09
CA LEU A 104 7.71 7.18 -2.08
C LEU A 104 6.48 6.41 -2.62
N LYS A 105 6.37 6.19 -3.94
CA LYS A 105 5.29 5.37 -4.52
C LYS A 105 5.18 4.01 -3.85
N VAL A 106 6.32 3.39 -3.53
CA VAL A 106 6.38 2.06 -2.88
C VAL A 106 5.60 1.99 -1.56
N LEU A 107 5.44 3.11 -0.84
CA LEU A 107 4.66 3.14 0.40
C LEU A 107 3.17 2.83 0.14
N GLY A 108 2.68 3.14 -1.06
CA GLY A 108 1.31 2.85 -1.49
C GLY A 108 0.99 1.37 -1.72
N VAL A 109 1.97 0.46 -1.70
CA VAL A 109 1.70 -0.98 -1.84
C VAL A 109 0.98 -1.55 -0.62
N ALA A 110 1.32 -1.06 0.57
CA ALA A 110 0.72 -1.51 1.82
C ALA A 110 -0.47 -0.64 2.25
N ASP A 111 -0.61 0.56 1.67
CA ASP A 111 -1.60 1.58 2.02
C ASP A 111 -2.82 1.57 1.08
N GLN A 112 -3.33 0.38 0.76
CA GLN A 112 -4.51 0.22 -0.10
C GLN A 112 -5.74 -0.12 0.73
N SER A 113 -6.79 0.68 0.58
CA SER A 113 -8.07 0.44 1.23
C SER A 113 -8.80 -0.70 0.55
N LYS A 114 -9.11 -1.76 1.30
CA LYS A 114 -9.90 -2.90 0.81
C LYS A 114 -11.39 -2.65 1.03
N LEU A 115 -12.15 -2.62 -0.06
CA LEU A 115 -13.61 -2.64 -0.05
C LEU A 115 -14.10 -4.08 -0.19
N SER A 116 -14.88 -4.53 0.79
CA SER A 116 -15.45 -5.89 0.84
C SER A 116 -16.98 -5.83 0.88
N VAL A 117 -17.63 -6.85 0.32
CA VAL A 117 -19.09 -7.05 0.40
C VAL A 117 -19.37 -7.96 1.59
N ASN A 118 -20.35 -7.59 2.40
CA ASN A 118 -20.80 -8.35 3.56
C ASN A 118 -21.99 -9.25 3.19
N ASP A 119 -22.26 -10.26 4.02
CA ASP A 119 -23.36 -11.22 3.82
C ASP A 119 -24.75 -10.55 3.79
N ASP A 120 -24.89 -9.39 4.45
CA ASP A 120 -26.12 -8.59 4.50
C ASP A 120 -26.28 -7.63 3.31
N GLY A 121 -25.41 -7.71 2.30
CA GLY A 121 -25.41 -6.88 1.10
C GLY A 121 -24.87 -5.47 1.30
N THR A 122 -24.37 -5.12 2.50
CA THR A 122 -23.64 -3.88 2.73
C THR A 122 -22.18 -3.99 2.29
N ILE A 123 -21.49 -2.85 2.17
CA ILE A 123 -20.05 -2.82 1.93
C ILE A 123 -19.31 -2.32 3.17
N SER A 124 -18.08 -2.80 3.37
CA SER A 124 -17.15 -2.29 4.39
C SER A 124 -15.83 -1.90 3.75
N VAL A 125 -15.21 -0.84 4.25
CA VAL A 125 -13.86 -0.40 3.88
C VAL A 125 -12.96 -0.61 5.08
N GLY A 126 -11.86 -1.35 4.91
CA GLY A 126 -11.02 -1.80 6.03
C GLY A 126 -10.53 -0.69 6.98
N ASP A 127 -10.31 0.50 6.45
CA ASP A 127 -9.79 1.65 7.20
C ASP A 127 -10.90 2.46 7.88
N PHE A 128 -12.17 2.21 7.55
CA PHE A 128 -13.30 2.97 8.07
C PHE A 128 -13.93 2.21 9.22
N LYS A 129 -13.67 2.68 10.45
CA LYS A 129 -14.12 2.06 11.69
C LYS A 129 -15.00 3.00 12.51
N ASP A 130 -15.93 2.40 13.25
CA ASP A 130 -16.69 3.09 14.27
C ASP A 130 -15.85 3.33 15.53
N LEU A 131 -16.36 4.13 16.47
CA LEU A 131 -15.66 4.44 17.73
C LEU A 131 -15.40 3.20 18.62
N ASN A 132 -16.09 2.10 18.35
CA ASN A 132 -15.87 0.81 19.00
C ASN A 132 -14.76 -0.03 18.34
N GLY A 133 -14.13 0.47 17.26
CA GLY A 133 -13.09 -0.22 16.50
C GLY A 133 -13.60 -1.19 15.44
N GLU A 134 -14.91 -1.41 15.35
CA GLU A 134 -15.52 -2.30 14.36
C GLU A 134 -15.61 -1.62 12.99
N PRO A 135 -15.47 -2.35 11.87
CA PRO A 135 -15.63 -1.78 10.54
C PRO A 135 -17.03 -1.19 10.33
N LYS A 136 -17.08 0.05 9.80
CA LYS A 136 -18.33 0.67 9.35
C LYS A 136 -18.94 -0.13 8.21
N LYS A 137 -20.26 -0.27 8.25
CA LYS A 137 -21.06 -0.89 7.19
C LYS A 137 -21.82 0.18 6.44
N PHE A 138 -21.72 0.17 5.12
CA PHE A 138 -22.40 1.14 4.27
C PHE A 138 -23.45 0.45 3.42
N ARG A 139 -24.66 1.01 3.42
CA ARG A 139 -25.78 0.56 2.59
C ARG A 139 -25.99 1.53 1.44
N GLU A 140 -26.30 1.01 0.27
CA GLU A 140 -26.67 1.83 -0.86
C GLU A 140 -28.00 2.54 -0.61
N ILE A 141 -28.03 3.85 -0.85
CA ILE A 141 -29.18 4.74 -0.62
C ILE A 141 -29.65 5.46 -1.89
N GLY A 142 -29.01 5.16 -3.02
CA GLY A 142 -29.23 5.69 -4.36
C GLY A 142 -28.11 5.20 -5.27
N SER A 143 -28.28 5.29 -6.60
CA SER A 143 -27.33 4.71 -7.56
C SER A 143 -25.88 5.08 -7.23
N LEU A 144 -25.08 4.06 -6.90
CA LEU A 144 -23.66 4.16 -6.56
C LEU A 144 -23.37 5.11 -5.38
N MET A 145 -24.34 5.31 -4.49
CA MET A 145 -24.23 6.17 -3.31
C MET A 145 -24.52 5.36 -2.06
N PHE A 146 -23.51 5.22 -1.22
CA PHE A 146 -23.56 4.42 0.00
C PHE A 146 -23.50 5.34 1.22
N ARG A 147 -24.23 4.98 2.27
CA ARG A 147 -24.22 5.67 3.56
C ARG A 147 -24.03 4.66 4.68
N ASP A 148 -23.26 5.06 5.68
CA ASP A 148 -23.09 4.33 6.93
C ASP A 148 -24.47 3.97 7.51
N VAL A 149 -24.63 2.71 7.91
CA VAL A 149 -25.87 2.19 8.53
C VAL A 149 -26.11 2.81 9.90
N ASN A 150 -25.04 3.12 10.64
CA ASN A 150 -25.11 3.65 12.01
C ASN A 150 -24.91 5.17 12.06
N GLY A 151 -24.66 5.82 10.92
CA GLY A 151 -24.18 7.19 10.86
C GLY A 151 -24.62 7.96 9.62
N GLN A 152 -23.84 9.00 9.30
CA GLN A 152 -24.13 9.93 8.19
C GLN A 152 -23.06 9.90 7.11
N ASP A 153 -21.96 9.18 7.32
CA ASP A 153 -20.82 9.18 6.42
C ASP A 153 -21.19 8.51 5.11
N ARG A 154 -20.69 9.07 4.00
CA ARG A 154 -21.04 8.59 2.65
C ARG A 154 -19.83 8.23 1.82
N ILE A 155 -20.06 7.27 0.94
CA ILE A 155 -19.14 6.89 -0.13
C ILE A 155 -19.94 6.91 -1.42
N GLY A 156 -19.60 7.82 -2.33
CA GLY A 156 -20.12 7.84 -3.68
C GLY A 156 -19.13 7.19 -4.64
N PHE A 157 -19.62 6.51 -5.67
CA PHE A 157 -18.78 5.96 -6.73
C PHE A 157 -19.09 6.64 -8.06
N LYS A 158 -18.03 6.98 -8.79
CA LYS A 158 -18.08 7.39 -10.19
C LYS A 158 -17.13 6.51 -11.00
N ARG A 159 -17.19 6.61 -12.32
CA ARG A 159 -16.22 5.94 -13.20
C ARG A 159 -15.26 6.96 -13.81
N ASP A 160 -14.01 6.56 -14.00
CA ASP A 160 -13.04 7.33 -14.78
C ASP A 160 -13.30 7.19 -16.30
N SER A 161 -12.45 7.82 -17.11
CA SER A 161 -12.53 7.75 -18.58
C SER A 161 -12.36 6.34 -19.14
N SER A 162 -11.75 5.43 -18.38
CA SER A 162 -11.53 4.03 -18.75
C SER A 162 -12.59 3.09 -18.18
N GLY A 163 -13.59 3.63 -17.47
CA GLY A 163 -14.68 2.87 -16.85
C GLY A 163 -14.35 2.31 -15.46
N ASN A 164 -13.16 2.57 -14.91
CA ASN A 164 -12.78 2.07 -13.59
C ASN A 164 -13.48 2.86 -12.47
N PRO A 165 -13.96 2.17 -11.41
CA PRO A 165 -14.52 2.84 -10.25
C PRO A 165 -13.54 3.78 -9.54
N ILE A 166 -14.03 4.96 -9.16
CA ILE A 166 -13.42 5.91 -8.25
C ILE A 166 -14.39 6.08 -7.08
N ALA A 167 -13.94 5.76 -5.86
CA ALA A 167 -14.65 6.08 -4.64
C ALA A 167 -14.36 7.54 -4.23
N VAL A 168 -15.41 8.25 -3.87
CA VAL A 168 -15.40 9.63 -3.39
C VAL A 168 -16.03 9.62 -2.01
N ILE A 169 -15.34 10.21 -1.05
CA ILE A 169 -15.84 10.37 0.32
C ILE A 169 -16.18 11.84 0.60
N ASP A 170 -16.76 12.12 1.77
CA ASP A 170 -17.15 13.48 2.14
C ASP A 170 -15.95 14.41 2.45
N TYR A 171 -14.72 13.87 2.49
CA TYR A 171 -13.45 14.61 2.55
C TYR A 171 -12.89 14.88 1.14
N PRO A 172 -13.02 16.11 0.59
CA PRO A 172 -12.86 16.37 -0.84
C PRO A 172 -11.40 16.49 -1.33
N PHE A 173 -10.42 16.45 -0.43
CA PHE A 173 -8.99 16.57 -0.78
C PHE A 173 -8.39 15.28 -1.35
N MET A 174 -9.14 14.18 -1.37
CA MET A 174 -8.70 12.91 -1.92
C MET A 174 -9.85 12.09 -2.50
N VAL A 175 -9.51 11.19 -3.41
CA VAL A 175 -10.40 10.14 -3.92
C VAL A 175 -9.67 8.81 -3.87
N PHE A 176 -10.40 7.71 -4.02
CA PHE A 176 -9.85 6.36 -4.00
C PHE A 176 -10.03 5.74 -5.38
N GLN A 177 -8.93 5.38 -6.02
CA GLN A 177 -8.91 4.82 -7.38
C GLN A 177 -8.81 3.30 -7.30
N LYS A 178 -9.63 2.56 -8.04
CA LYS A 178 -9.53 1.10 -8.04
C LYS A 178 -8.15 0.67 -8.51
N ALA A 179 -7.47 -0.15 -7.72
CA ALA A 179 -6.12 -0.62 -8.02
C ALA A 179 -6.14 -1.48 -9.28
N HIS A 180 -5.29 -1.14 -10.25
CA HIS A 180 -5.05 -2.01 -11.40
C HIS A 180 -4.43 -3.32 -10.96
N TRP A 181 -4.59 -4.37 -11.76
CA TRP A 181 -4.04 -5.70 -11.43
C TRP A 181 -2.53 -5.69 -11.17
N TYR A 182 -1.79 -4.82 -11.87
CA TYR A 182 -0.33 -4.65 -11.76
C TYR A 182 0.10 -3.69 -10.65
N GLU A 183 -0.83 -3.16 -9.85
CA GLU A 183 -0.56 -2.35 -8.64
C GLU A 183 -1.30 -2.91 -7.42
N ASN A 184 -2.14 -3.93 -7.60
CA ASN A 184 -3.00 -4.47 -6.56
C ASN A 184 -2.18 -5.17 -5.48
N SER A 185 -2.33 -4.74 -4.23
CA SER A 185 -1.55 -5.28 -3.10
C SER A 185 -1.81 -6.77 -2.86
N ALA A 186 -3.02 -7.27 -3.15
CA ALA A 186 -3.36 -8.69 -3.01
C ALA A 186 -2.55 -9.59 -3.95
N PHE A 187 -2.01 -9.04 -5.04
CA PHE A 187 -1.12 -9.75 -5.95
C PHE A 187 0.35 -9.43 -5.69
N HIS A 188 0.69 -8.15 -5.53
CA HIS A 188 2.08 -7.71 -5.38
C HIS A 188 2.72 -8.13 -4.05
N LEU A 189 1.99 -8.14 -2.93
CA LEU A 189 2.54 -8.53 -1.64
C LEU A 189 2.93 -10.02 -1.61
N PRO A 190 2.07 -10.98 -1.98
CA PRO A 190 2.48 -12.39 -2.08
C PRO A 190 3.62 -12.61 -3.07
N LEU A 191 3.60 -11.93 -4.22
CA LEU A 191 4.67 -12.02 -5.23
C LEU A 191 6.02 -11.63 -4.63
N ILE A 192 6.11 -10.46 -3.98
CA ILE A 192 7.38 -9.98 -3.46
C ILE A 192 7.83 -10.76 -2.23
N ILE A 193 6.91 -11.09 -1.31
CA ILE A 193 7.22 -11.92 -0.13
C ILE A 193 7.73 -13.30 -0.58
N GLY A 194 7.03 -13.95 -1.50
CA GLY A 194 7.44 -15.25 -2.05
C GLY A 194 8.80 -15.18 -2.75
N SER A 195 9.05 -14.12 -3.52
CA SER A 195 10.34 -13.89 -4.18
C SER A 195 11.46 -13.74 -3.15
N LEU A 196 11.28 -12.89 -2.13
CA LEU A 196 12.26 -12.67 -1.07
C LEU A 196 12.50 -13.93 -0.24
N VAL A 197 11.48 -14.74 0.04
CA VAL A 197 11.64 -16.03 0.73
C VAL A 197 12.49 -17.00 -0.09
N ILE A 198 12.25 -17.10 -1.40
CA ILE A 198 13.05 -17.95 -2.29
C ILE A 198 14.51 -17.50 -2.31
N LEU A 199 14.76 -16.19 -2.45
CA LEU A 199 16.11 -15.62 -2.44
C LEU A 199 16.80 -15.80 -1.08
N LEU A 200 16.06 -15.65 0.02
CA LEU A 200 16.56 -15.87 1.37
C LEU A 200 16.96 -17.34 1.57
N LEU A 201 16.08 -18.29 1.22
CA LEU A 201 16.39 -19.72 1.26
C LEU A 201 17.61 -20.02 0.38
N ALA A 202 17.71 -19.37 -0.77
CA ALA A 202 18.88 -19.52 -1.63
C ALA A 202 20.18 -19.06 -0.93
N VAL A 203 20.18 -17.94 -0.23
CA VAL A 203 21.36 -17.45 0.49
C VAL A 203 21.65 -18.32 1.73
N LEU A 204 20.64 -18.70 2.51
CA LEU A 204 20.82 -19.47 3.76
C LEU A 204 21.22 -20.94 3.51
N LEU A 205 20.62 -21.59 2.52
CA LEU A 205 20.94 -22.99 2.20
C LEU A 205 22.32 -23.13 1.55
N TRP A 206 22.94 -22.05 1.10
CA TRP A 206 24.27 -22.08 0.52
C TRP A 206 25.37 -22.47 1.52
N PRO A 207 25.59 -21.77 2.65
CA PRO A 207 26.55 -22.18 3.67
C PRO A 207 26.15 -23.50 4.33
N ILE A 208 24.85 -23.75 4.56
CA ILE A 208 24.36 -25.02 5.12
C ILE A 208 24.78 -26.20 4.23
N ALA A 209 24.55 -26.11 2.91
CA ALA A 209 24.97 -27.16 1.99
C ALA A 209 26.49 -27.32 1.92
N ALA A 210 27.27 -26.25 2.16
CA ALA A 210 28.73 -26.35 2.25
C ALA A 210 29.17 -27.10 3.51
N LEU A 211 28.55 -26.80 4.66
CA LEU A 211 28.81 -27.48 5.94
C LEU A 211 28.42 -28.96 5.88
N ILE A 212 27.27 -29.29 5.29
CA ILE A 212 26.84 -30.69 5.09
C ILE A 212 27.84 -31.44 4.22
N ARG A 213 28.26 -30.85 3.08
CA ARG A 213 29.28 -31.48 2.22
C ARG A 213 30.60 -31.69 2.95
N TRP A 214 31.02 -30.71 3.76
CA TRP A 214 32.23 -30.82 4.57
C TRP A 214 32.12 -31.94 5.62
N HIS A 215 31.00 -32.01 6.34
CA HIS A 215 30.74 -33.04 7.35
C HIS A 215 30.73 -34.46 6.77
N TYR A 216 30.10 -34.66 5.59
CA TYR A 216 30.03 -35.97 4.93
C TYR A 216 31.19 -36.24 3.95
N GLY A 217 32.23 -35.40 3.91
CA GLY A 217 33.39 -35.59 3.03
C GLY A 217 33.10 -35.54 1.52
N GLN A 218 31.97 -34.97 1.11
CA GLN A 218 31.53 -34.93 -0.28
C GLN A 218 32.11 -33.71 -1.02
N LYS A 219 32.60 -33.91 -2.24
CA LYS A 219 33.11 -32.81 -3.09
C LYS A 219 32.02 -32.24 -3.98
N LEU A 220 32.05 -30.93 -4.21
CA LEU A 220 31.16 -30.27 -5.15
C LEU A 220 31.66 -30.52 -6.59
N ASN A 221 31.14 -31.56 -7.23
CA ASN A 221 31.46 -31.90 -8.62
C ASN A 221 30.67 -31.02 -9.59
N LEU A 222 31.13 -29.78 -9.77
CA LEU A 222 30.64 -28.83 -10.76
C LEU A 222 31.82 -28.34 -11.59
N ALA A 223 31.62 -28.14 -12.88
CA ALA A 223 32.60 -27.49 -13.75
C ALA A 223 32.90 -26.05 -13.27
N PRO A 224 34.09 -25.48 -13.54
CA PRO A 224 34.45 -24.13 -13.10
C PRO A 224 33.40 -23.07 -13.47
N GLU A 225 32.92 -23.06 -14.72
CA GLU A 225 31.87 -22.14 -15.17
C GLU A 225 30.58 -22.24 -14.34
N GLN A 226 30.16 -23.46 -14.00
CA GLN A 226 28.94 -23.70 -13.21
C GLN A 226 29.12 -23.21 -11.77
N ARG A 227 30.33 -23.33 -11.21
CA ARG A 227 30.65 -22.80 -9.88
C ARG A 227 30.60 -21.27 -9.87
N HIS A 228 31.15 -20.62 -10.89
CA HIS A 228 31.10 -19.17 -11.05
C HIS A 228 29.67 -18.66 -11.21
N LEU A 229 28.86 -19.26 -12.10
CA LEU A 229 27.45 -18.89 -12.27
C LEU A 229 26.66 -19.07 -10.97
N ARG A 230 26.86 -20.21 -10.29
CA ARG A 230 26.21 -20.47 -8.99
C ARG A 230 26.59 -19.41 -7.97
N LEU A 231 27.86 -19.00 -7.88
CA LEU A 231 28.31 -17.95 -6.98
C LEU A 231 27.65 -16.60 -7.31
N LEU A 232 27.67 -16.20 -8.58
CA LEU A 232 27.05 -14.95 -9.03
C LEU A 232 25.57 -14.91 -8.69
N VAL A 233 24.82 -16.00 -8.91
CA VAL A 233 23.40 -16.06 -8.54
C VAL A 233 23.20 -15.85 -7.03
N ARG A 234 24.04 -16.42 -6.16
CA ARG A 234 23.93 -16.19 -4.71
C ARG A 234 24.27 -14.74 -4.32
N ILE A 235 25.25 -14.14 -4.99
CA ILE A 235 25.59 -12.72 -4.79
C ILE A 235 24.41 -11.85 -5.20
N VAL A 236 23.79 -12.12 -6.37
CA VAL A 236 22.59 -11.40 -6.82
C VAL A 236 21.46 -11.55 -5.82
N SER A 237 21.16 -12.78 -5.37
CA SER A 237 20.14 -13.00 -4.33
C SER A 237 20.44 -12.23 -3.04
N LEU A 238 21.70 -12.16 -2.62
CA LEU A 238 22.11 -11.38 -1.45
C LEU A 238 21.93 -9.87 -1.68
N LEU A 239 22.31 -9.35 -2.85
CA LEU A 239 22.14 -7.93 -3.19
C LEU A 239 20.67 -7.53 -3.20
N ASP A 240 19.78 -8.34 -3.77
CA ASP A 240 18.33 -8.09 -3.75
C ASP A 240 17.80 -8.07 -2.31
N LEU A 241 18.22 -9.01 -1.46
CA LEU A 241 17.83 -9.03 -0.05
C LEU A 241 18.34 -7.79 0.71
N LEU A 242 19.59 -7.40 0.48
CA LEU A 242 20.19 -6.21 1.09
C LEU A 242 19.49 -4.93 0.62
N PHE A 243 19.06 -4.88 -0.65
CA PHE A 243 18.28 -3.78 -1.20
C PHE A 243 16.95 -3.61 -0.48
N PHE A 244 16.14 -4.68 -0.34
CA PHE A 244 14.86 -4.61 0.36
C PHE A 244 15.03 -4.37 1.86
N ALA A 245 16.03 -4.99 2.49
CA ALA A 245 16.35 -4.73 3.89
C ALA A 245 16.77 -3.27 4.11
N GLY A 246 17.62 -2.73 3.23
CA GLY A 246 18.04 -1.33 3.26
C GLY A 246 16.88 -0.36 3.13
N PHE A 247 15.96 -0.61 2.20
CA PHE A 247 14.74 0.18 2.04
C PHE A 247 13.82 0.11 3.27
N ALA A 248 13.57 -1.10 3.80
CA ALA A 248 12.74 -1.30 4.98
C ALA A 248 13.32 -0.59 6.20
N ILE A 249 14.64 -0.70 6.43
CA ILE A 249 15.34 -0.02 7.51
C ILE A 249 15.27 1.50 7.32
N PHE A 250 15.60 2.00 6.12
CA PHE A 250 15.58 3.43 5.83
C PHE A 250 14.21 4.05 6.11
N PHE A 251 13.14 3.49 5.55
CA PHE A 251 11.80 4.03 5.76
C PHE A 251 11.30 3.86 7.19
N THR A 252 11.62 2.75 7.86
CA THR A 252 11.28 2.59 9.30
C THR A 252 11.92 3.68 10.16
N LEU A 253 13.16 4.06 9.86
CA LEU A 253 13.83 5.17 10.54
C LEU A 253 13.23 6.53 10.13
N ALA A 254 12.97 6.73 8.83
CA ALA A 254 12.41 7.97 8.31
C ALA A 254 10.99 8.26 8.82
N PHE A 255 10.18 7.23 9.09
CA PHE A 255 8.87 7.42 9.72
C PHE A 255 8.98 7.86 11.19
N LYS A 256 10.08 7.52 11.88
CA LYS A 256 10.35 7.99 13.25
C LYS A 256 10.94 9.40 13.27
N ASP A 257 11.72 9.74 12.25
CA ASP A 257 12.34 11.05 12.08
C ASP A 257 12.29 11.46 10.60
N ILE A 258 11.33 12.32 10.28
CA ILE A 258 11.13 12.81 8.92
C ILE A 258 12.32 13.63 8.41
N GLY A 259 13.23 14.08 9.29
CA GLY A 259 14.47 14.73 8.91
C GLY A 259 15.40 13.83 8.07
N LEU A 260 15.23 12.51 8.12
CA LEU A 260 15.93 11.56 7.24
C LEU A 260 15.48 11.63 5.77
N LEU A 261 14.33 12.25 5.50
CA LEU A 261 13.84 12.59 4.17
C LEU A 261 14.38 13.97 3.69
N SER A 262 15.53 14.40 4.22
CA SER A 262 16.20 15.61 3.75
C SER A 262 17.34 15.31 2.77
N PRO A 263 17.73 16.27 1.92
CA PRO A 263 18.83 16.09 0.96
C PRO A 263 20.14 15.61 1.59
N ARG A 264 20.36 15.89 2.88
CA ARG A 264 21.53 15.45 3.65
C ARG A 264 21.69 13.92 3.66
N TYR A 265 20.59 13.17 3.66
CA TYR A 265 20.59 11.71 3.77
C TYR A 265 20.38 10.99 2.45
N ASN A 266 20.25 11.72 1.34
CA ASN A 266 20.05 11.15 0.00
C ASN A 266 21.15 10.16 -0.40
N ILE A 267 22.37 10.30 0.13
CA ILE A 267 23.47 9.35 -0.14
C ILE A 267 23.10 7.91 0.25
N TRP A 268 22.36 7.72 1.34
CA TRP A 268 21.94 6.39 1.79
C TRP A 268 20.95 5.75 0.82
N LEU A 269 19.96 6.52 0.36
CA LEU A 269 19.04 6.08 -0.69
C LEU A 269 19.78 5.75 -1.99
N ARG A 270 20.80 6.54 -2.37
CA ARG A 270 21.62 6.25 -3.56
C ARG A 270 22.41 4.97 -3.44
N LEU A 271 22.99 4.69 -2.27
CA LEU A 271 23.70 3.43 -2.03
C LEU A 271 22.75 2.23 -2.09
N ILE A 272 21.55 2.35 -1.51
CA ILE A 272 20.51 1.33 -1.62
C ILE A 272 20.12 1.14 -3.10
N GLN A 273 19.84 2.22 -3.84
CA GLN A 273 19.52 2.15 -5.27
C GLN A 273 20.66 1.55 -6.11
N LEU A 274 21.92 1.81 -5.77
CA LEU A 274 23.07 1.20 -6.44
C LEU A 274 23.08 -0.31 -6.23
N ILE A 275 22.91 -0.78 -4.99
CA ILE A 275 22.80 -2.21 -4.66
C ILE A 275 21.65 -2.85 -5.44
N GLY A 276 20.47 -2.20 -5.43
CA GLY A 276 19.30 -2.67 -6.18
C GLY A 276 19.52 -2.68 -7.69
N GLY A 277 20.19 -1.67 -8.25
CA GLY A 277 20.52 -1.60 -9.67
C GLY A 277 21.44 -2.74 -10.09
N VAL A 278 22.45 -3.07 -9.29
CA VAL A 278 23.32 -4.24 -9.54
C VAL A 278 22.53 -5.55 -9.42
N GLY A 279 21.63 -5.68 -8.45
CA GLY A 279 20.73 -6.84 -8.31
C GLY A 279 19.81 -7.03 -9.52
N VAL A 280 19.16 -5.95 -9.98
CA VAL A 280 18.33 -5.92 -11.19
C VAL A 280 19.12 -6.37 -12.42
N LEU A 281 20.32 -5.83 -12.64
CA LEU A 281 21.18 -6.29 -13.75
C LEU A 281 21.60 -7.76 -13.59
N GLY A 282 21.86 -8.18 -12.35
CA GLY A 282 22.16 -9.56 -11.97
C GLY A 282 21.06 -10.57 -12.27
N THR A 283 19.81 -10.11 -12.45
CA THR A 283 18.68 -10.98 -12.83
C THR A 283 18.96 -11.71 -14.14
N VAL A 284 19.68 -11.10 -15.08
CA VAL A 284 20.10 -11.76 -16.33
C VAL A 284 20.93 -13.00 -16.04
N VAL A 285 21.80 -12.95 -15.03
CA VAL A 285 22.63 -14.10 -14.62
C VAL A 285 21.78 -15.21 -14.00
N ALA A 286 20.77 -14.85 -13.20
CA ALA A 286 19.83 -15.81 -12.62
C ALA A 286 19.01 -16.54 -13.71
N ILE A 287 18.50 -15.80 -14.69
CA ILE A 287 17.77 -16.35 -15.84
C ILE A 287 18.69 -17.27 -16.67
N TRP A 288 19.90 -16.81 -16.96
CA TRP A 288 20.88 -17.60 -17.72
C TRP A 288 21.27 -18.89 -17.00
N ASN A 289 21.46 -18.84 -15.68
CA ASN A 289 21.74 -20.03 -14.87
C ASN A 289 20.56 -21.01 -14.88
N ALA A 290 19.33 -20.53 -14.73
CA ALA A 290 18.12 -21.35 -14.83
C ALA A 290 18.05 -22.05 -16.20
N PHE A 291 18.24 -21.32 -17.29
CA PHE A 291 18.25 -21.85 -18.65
C PHE A 291 19.34 -22.91 -18.87
N ARG A 292 20.59 -22.62 -18.45
CA ARG A 292 21.68 -23.59 -18.57
C ARG A 292 21.45 -24.84 -17.73
N SER A 293 20.80 -24.72 -16.57
CA SER A 293 20.52 -25.87 -15.69
C SER A 293 19.65 -26.94 -16.38
N TRP A 294 18.75 -26.54 -17.28
CA TRP A 294 17.89 -27.45 -18.03
C TRP A 294 18.56 -28.07 -19.26
N ARG A 295 19.62 -27.45 -19.80
CA ARG A 295 20.43 -27.99 -20.90
C ARG A 295 21.46 -29.03 -20.45
N GLN A 296 21.65 -29.20 -19.14
CA GLN A 296 22.62 -30.12 -18.55
C GLN A 296 21.91 -31.41 -18.14
N SER A 297 22.18 -32.52 -18.84
CA SER A 297 21.52 -33.80 -18.62
C SER A 297 21.91 -34.46 -17.29
N ASP A 298 23.10 -34.16 -16.78
CA ASP A 298 23.71 -34.71 -15.56
C ASP A 298 23.21 -34.05 -14.26
N ARG A 299 22.48 -32.93 -14.34
CA ARG A 299 21.98 -32.23 -13.15
C ARG A 299 20.76 -32.89 -12.53
N TRP A 300 20.76 -32.97 -11.20
CA TRP A 300 19.61 -33.40 -10.42
C TRP A 300 18.39 -32.48 -10.60
N LEU A 301 17.20 -33.06 -10.74
CA LEU A 301 15.95 -32.34 -11.03
C LEU A 301 15.67 -31.21 -10.04
N TRP A 302 15.83 -31.45 -8.73
CA TRP A 302 15.59 -30.44 -7.70
C TRP A 302 16.52 -29.24 -7.77
N SER A 303 17.74 -29.42 -8.29
CA SER A 303 18.64 -28.28 -8.54
C SER A 303 18.14 -27.41 -9.70
N ARG A 304 17.55 -28.03 -10.75
CA ARG A 304 16.95 -27.31 -11.88
C ARG A 304 15.72 -26.52 -11.45
N ILE A 305 14.86 -27.15 -10.63
CA ILE A 305 13.71 -26.49 -10.03
C ILE A 305 14.16 -25.31 -9.17
N GLY A 306 15.14 -25.51 -8.29
CA GLY A 306 15.69 -24.44 -7.44
C GLY A 306 16.26 -23.27 -8.23
N ASP A 307 17.05 -23.54 -9.28
CA ASP A 307 17.60 -22.48 -10.14
C ASP A 307 16.48 -21.72 -10.90
N THR A 308 15.44 -22.43 -11.34
CA THR A 308 14.27 -21.82 -11.99
C THR A 308 13.48 -20.94 -11.03
N LEU A 309 13.25 -21.40 -9.80
CA LEU A 309 12.59 -20.62 -8.75
C LEU A 309 13.36 -19.34 -8.44
N ILE A 310 14.69 -19.40 -8.33
CA ILE A 310 15.52 -18.21 -8.11
C ILE A 310 15.42 -17.25 -9.30
N GLY A 311 15.46 -17.76 -10.54
CA GLY A 311 15.26 -16.93 -11.73
C GLY A 311 13.91 -16.23 -11.76
N MET A 312 12.82 -16.94 -11.44
CA MET A 312 11.48 -16.36 -11.37
C MET A 312 11.34 -15.34 -10.22
N ALA A 313 11.95 -15.62 -9.06
CA ALA A 313 11.98 -14.68 -7.94
C ALA A 313 12.71 -13.38 -8.30
N ALA A 314 13.85 -13.47 -8.99
CA ALA A 314 14.58 -12.29 -9.47
C ALA A 314 13.76 -11.47 -10.48
N ILE A 315 13.03 -12.13 -11.40
CA ILE A 315 12.09 -11.44 -12.30
C ILE A 315 10.98 -10.74 -11.51
N GLY A 316 10.42 -11.41 -10.50
CA GLY A 316 9.40 -10.83 -9.61
C GLY A 316 9.91 -9.58 -8.87
N VAL A 317 11.16 -9.62 -8.39
CA VAL A 317 11.84 -8.46 -7.80
C VAL A 317 11.97 -7.31 -8.81
N VAL A 318 12.47 -7.59 -10.02
CA VAL A 318 12.61 -6.57 -11.08
C VAL A 318 11.27 -5.91 -11.36
N TRP A 319 10.22 -6.71 -11.58
CA TRP A 319 8.89 -6.18 -11.82
C TRP A 319 8.40 -5.29 -10.67
N PHE A 320 8.54 -5.74 -9.43
CA PHE A 320 8.15 -4.96 -8.25
C PHE A 320 8.92 -3.63 -8.18
N VAL A 321 10.23 -3.65 -8.37
CA VAL A 321 11.12 -2.47 -8.32
C VAL A 321 10.69 -1.40 -9.32
N PHE A 322 10.32 -1.79 -10.54
CA PHE A 322 9.91 -0.87 -11.59
C PHE A 322 8.46 -0.39 -11.43
N THR A 323 7.52 -1.26 -11.05
CA THR A 323 6.13 -0.87 -10.76
C THR A 323 6.08 0.23 -9.68
N TRP A 324 6.92 0.10 -8.66
CA TRP A 324 6.90 0.96 -7.47
C TRP A 324 7.99 2.05 -7.45
N ASN A 325 8.62 2.35 -8.60
CA ASN A 325 9.59 3.44 -8.77
C ASN A 325 10.78 3.43 -7.79
N MET A 326 11.21 2.25 -7.33
CA MET A 326 12.23 2.17 -6.27
C MET A 326 13.62 2.62 -6.75
N LEU A 327 13.89 2.56 -8.07
CA LEU A 327 15.14 3.02 -8.70
C LEU A 327 14.99 4.37 -9.42
N HIS A 328 14.00 5.18 -9.04
CA HIS A 328 13.77 6.47 -9.69
C HIS A 328 14.98 7.42 -9.58
N TRP A 329 15.31 8.10 -10.67
CA TRP A 329 16.50 8.96 -10.74
C TRP A 329 16.38 10.21 -9.87
N SER A 330 15.20 10.84 -9.80
CA SER A 330 14.98 12.02 -8.95
C SER A 330 14.67 11.61 -7.51
N LEU A 331 15.38 12.23 -6.57
CA LEU A 331 15.10 12.18 -5.13
C LEU A 331 14.43 13.49 -4.64
N ARG A 332 13.59 14.09 -5.49
CA ARG A 332 12.65 15.13 -5.08
C ARG A 332 11.36 14.42 -4.67
N TYR A 333 11.06 14.45 -3.38
CA TYR A 333 9.90 13.81 -2.79
C TYR A 333 9.33 14.69 -1.68
#